data_AF-A0A167CY55-F1
#
_entry.id   AF-A0A167CY55-F1
#
_cell.length_a   1.000
_cell.length_b   1.000
_cell.length_c   1.000
_cell.angle_alpha   90.00
_cell.angle_beta   90.00
_cell.angle_gamma   90.00
#
_symmetry.space_group_name_H-M   'P 1'
#
loop_
_entity.id
_entity.type
_entity.pdbx_description
1 polymer ?
#
loop_
_entity_poly.entity_id
_entity_poly.type
_entity_poly.pdbx_seq_one_letter_code
_entity_poly.pdbx_strand_id
1 'polypeptide(L)'
;MAATTNSIHNRSHSLLLLQRLLNLRDAASPLTLVQDSLEQPAQPVLDEFITRAKISKTKIILLSFATVKKSPDVDVFIKAAGRDLRTVAKELVVHYPAFDPTQAREKPAQRAVILIDSLNILASTAASSLSRFLSEILTPVVSIISTYHTDVPIILPPSFNEYEPHPFTILNHLATAILRLSSLSQEIDRQKARNRAVQEPEWGLKEDREGVIIGLKSRAEDQDRGVVIDMELRRKSGRTVAEKFILQRHMMAGKWGTGRITLLTDHAMFSRPGEDDAGEEEPESTFSLGLTEKQRRDREGIVLPYFDAQTDIGAGEGGRILYEMGREDDFDDEEDEI
;
A
#
# COMPACT_ATOMS: atom_id res chain seq x y z
N MET A 1 -23.42 -19.06 5.37
CA MET A 1 -22.41 -19.29 6.45
C MET A 1 -20.96 -19.39 5.96
N ALA A 2 -20.65 -19.91 4.76
CA ALA A 2 -19.25 -19.96 4.27
C ALA A 2 -18.68 -18.61 3.77
N ALA A 3 -19.55 -17.69 3.30
CA ALA A 3 -19.14 -16.36 2.83
C ALA A 3 -18.68 -15.44 3.99
N THR A 4 -19.37 -15.50 5.14
CA THR A 4 -19.06 -14.71 6.34
C THR A 4 -17.79 -15.18 7.05
N THR A 5 -17.48 -16.48 7.00
CA THR A 5 -16.20 -17.00 7.54
C THR A 5 -15.01 -16.56 6.69
N ASN A 6 -15.18 -16.47 5.37
CA ASN A 6 -14.13 -16.00 4.46
C ASN A 6 -13.86 -14.50 4.63
N SER A 7 -14.89 -13.67 4.88
CA SER A 7 -14.69 -12.24 5.15
C SER A 7 -13.95 -11.98 6.46
N ILE A 8 -14.28 -12.72 7.53
CA ILE A 8 -13.56 -12.65 8.82
C ILE A 8 -12.11 -13.11 8.67
N HIS A 9 -11.87 -14.19 7.92
CA HIS A 9 -10.52 -14.69 7.66
C HIS A 9 -9.69 -13.67 6.88
N ASN A 10 -10.23 -13.10 5.80
CA ASN A 10 -9.56 -12.06 5.01
C ASN A 10 -9.27 -10.81 5.85
N ARG A 11 -10.24 -10.35 6.66
CA ARG A 11 -10.08 -9.22 7.57
C ARG A 11 -8.93 -9.42 8.56
N SER A 12 -8.91 -10.57 9.22
CA SER A 12 -7.84 -10.91 10.16
C SER A 12 -6.48 -11.02 9.46
N HIS A 13 -6.43 -11.62 8.27
CA HIS A 13 -5.23 -11.72 7.46
C HIS A 13 -4.68 -10.33 7.07
N SER A 14 -5.51 -9.41 6.59
CA SER A 14 -5.10 -8.05 6.22
C SER A 14 -4.59 -7.26 7.41
N LEU A 15 -5.26 -7.35 8.58
CA LEU A 15 -4.77 -6.71 9.81
C LEU A 15 -3.43 -7.28 10.29
N LEU A 16 -3.26 -8.61 10.23
CA LEU A 16 -2.01 -9.27 10.58
C LEU A 16 -0.87 -8.85 9.65
N LEU A 17 -1.15 -8.61 8.38
CA LEU A 17 -0.17 -8.17 7.40
C LEU A 17 0.39 -6.78 7.77
N LEU A 18 -0.47 -5.79 8.02
CA LEU A 18 -0.01 -4.47 8.46
C LEU A 18 0.69 -4.54 9.83
N GLN A 19 0.16 -5.30 10.79
CA GLN A 19 0.81 -5.49 12.08
C GLN A 19 2.20 -6.12 11.94
N ARG A 20 2.37 -7.09 11.03
CA ARG A 20 3.67 -7.71 10.75
C ARG A 20 4.66 -6.68 10.18
N LEU A 21 4.21 -5.81 9.28
CA LEU A 21 5.00 -4.72 8.71
C LEU A 21 5.43 -3.74 9.81
N LEU A 22 4.49 -3.23 10.61
CA LEU A 22 4.75 -2.27 11.68
C LEU A 22 5.63 -2.83 12.82
N ASN A 23 5.51 -4.12 13.11
CA ASN A 23 6.36 -4.82 14.08
C ASN A 23 7.72 -5.24 13.49
N LEU A 24 7.97 -4.98 12.21
CA LEU A 24 9.22 -5.30 11.50
C LEU A 24 9.62 -6.78 11.62
N ARG A 25 8.60 -7.65 11.72
CA ARG A 25 8.77 -9.09 11.91
C ARG A 25 9.10 -9.77 10.59
N ASP A 26 9.94 -10.81 10.67
CA ASP A 26 10.29 -11.67 9.53
C ASP A 26 10.77 -10.93 8.26
N ALA A 27 11.43 -9.77 8.40
CA ALA A 27 11.89 -8.95 7.28
C ALA A 27 10.76 -8.70 6.26
N ALA A 28 9.58 -8.33 6.76
CA ALA A 28 8.37 -8.14 5.96
C ALA A 28 8.57 -7.20 4.77
N SER A 29 9.40 -6.17 4.96
CA SER A 29 9.77 -5.22 3.92
C SER A 29 11.21 -4.73 4.16
N PRO A 30 12.16 -5.00 3.23
CA PRO A 30 13.49 -4.40 3.29
C PRO A 30 13.45 -2.87 3.12
N LEU A 31 12.58 -2.36 2.25
CA LEU A 31 12.40 -0.93 1.99
C LEU A 31 10.93 -0.55 2.07
N THR A 32 10.57 0.17 3.12
CA THR A 32 9.23 0.74 3.32
C THR A 32 9.24 2.22 3.01
N LEU A 33 8.53 2.61 1.96
CA LEU A 33 8.37 4.00 1.56
C LEU A 33 7.09 4.57 2.19
N VAL A 34 7.23 5.60 3.01
CA VAL A 34 6.11 6.35 3.58
C VAL A 34 5.93 7.63 2.76
N GLN A 35 4.78 7.77 2.13
CA GLN A 35 4.39 8.95 1.36
C GLN A 35 3.47 9.79 2.21
N ASP A 36 3.92 10.99 2.56
CA ASP A 36 3.15 11.95 3.34
C ASP A 36 2.98 13.27 2.59
N SER A 37 2.11 14.09 3.13
CA SER A 37 1.74 15.40 2.58
C SER A 37 1.69 16.43 3.70
N LEU A 38 1.56 17.71 3.34
CA LEU A 38 1.34 18.79 4.30
C LEU A 38 0.03 18.60 5.09
N GLU A 39 -0.97 17.97 4.47
CA GLU A 39 -2.25 17.65 5.11
C GLU A 39 -2.09 16.59 6.21
N GLN A 40 -1.26 15.57 5.96
CA GLN A 40 -1.04 14.48 6.89
C GLN A 40 0.45 14.09 6.93
N PRO A 41 1.21 14.56 7.95
CA PRO A 41 2.62 14.24 8.08
C PRO A 41 2.83 12.77 8.48
N ALA A 42 4.01 12.22 8.16
CA ALA A 42 4.41 10.84 8.47
C ALA A 42 4.65 10.56 9.97
N GLN A 43 4.85 11.60 10.79
CA GLN A 43 5.28 11.47 12.18
C GLN A 43 4.44 10.47 13.01
N PRO A 44 3.09 10.46 12.95
CA PRO A 44 2.31 9.49 13.73
C PRO A 44 2.63 8.04 13.36
N VAL A 45 2.85 7.76 12.07
CA VAL A 45 3.19 6.41 11.60
C VAL A 45 4.63 6.05 11.96
N LEU A 46 5.57 6.99 11.81
CA LEU A 46 6.97 6.78 12.21
C LEU A 46 7.09 6.52 13.72
N ASP A 47 6.36 7.26 14.54
CA ASP A 47 6.34 7.05 15.98
C ASP A 47 5.75 5.67 16.34
N GLU A 48 4.79 5.16 15.56
CA GLU A 48 4.24 3.81 15.76
C GLU A 48 5.29 2.73 15.45
N PHE A 49 6.07 2.90 14.37
CA PHE A 49 7.23 2.06 14.08
C PHE A 49 8.28 2.13 15.20
N ILE A 50 8.58 3.32 15.72
CA ILE A 50 9.54 3.50 16.83
C ILE A 50 9.02 2.79 18.09
N THR A 51 7.76 2.98 18.43
CA THR A 51 7.13 2.38 19.63
C THR A 51 7.18 0.86 19.55
N ARG A 52 6.85 0.29 18.38
CA ARG A 52 6.89 -1.17 18.16
C ARG A 52 8.30 -1.71 18.10
N ALA A 53 9.24 -1.01 17.46
CA ALA A 53 10.65 -1.38 17.43
C ALA A 53 11.28 -1.44 18.83
N LYS A 54 10.88 -0.51 19.73
CA LYS A 54 11.29 -0.56 21.14
C LYS A 54 10.77 -1.80 21.86
N ILE A 55 9.49 -2.15 21.64
CA ILE A 55 8.89 -3.35 22.21
C ILE A 55 9.62 -4.61 21.72
N SER A 56 10.02 -4.65 20.44
CA SER A 56 10.80 -5.74 19.85
C SER A 56 12.31 -5.65 20.11
N LYS A 57 12.78 -4.69 20.93
CA LYS A 57 14.21 -4.44 21.24
C LYS A 57 15.09 -4.34 19.98
N THR A 58 14.52 -3.79 18.91
CA THR A 58 15.21 -3.56 17.64
C THR A 58 15.95 -2.23 17.71
N LYS A 59 17.19 -2.20 17.22
CA LYS A 59 18.02 -0.98 17.27
C LYS A 59 17.50 0.06 16.28
N ILE A 60 17.27 1.28 16.74
CA ILE A 60 16.68 2.35 15.94
C ILE A 60 17.75 3.38 15.57
N ILE A 61 18.00 3.52 14.27
CA ILE A 61 18.96 4.46 13.70
C ILE A 61 18.18 5.52 12.91
N LEU A 62 18.24 6.79 13.31
CA LEU A 62 17.66 7.90 12.56
C LEU A 62 18.74 8.54 11.68
N LEU A 63 18.55 8.42 10.37
CA LEU A 63 19.30 9.13 9.35
C LEU A 63 18.56 10.41 9.00
N SER A 64 19.17 11.55 9.32
CA SER A 64 18.52 12.83 9.23
C SER A 64 19.07 13.75 8.14
N PHE A 65 18.19 14.18 7.25
CA PHE A 65 18.39 15.23 6.26
C PHE A 65 17.70 16.54 6.64
N ALA A 66 16.60 16.50 7.39
CA ALA A 66 15.81 17.69 7.76
C ALA A 66 15.62 17.84 9.28
N THR A 67 15.67 16.74 10.03
CA THR A 67 15.42 16.71 11.49
C THR A 67 16.60 17.25 12.28
N VAL A 68 16.44 18.41 12.92
CA VAL A 68 17.53 19.05 13.66
C VAL A 68 17.80 18.41 15.02
N LYS A 69 16.73 17.98 15.72
CA LYS A 69 16.78 17.49 17.10
C LYS A 69 16.62 15.97 17.15
N LYS A 70 17.51 15.30 17.88
CA LYS A 70 17.38 13.88 18.20
C LYS A 70 16.11 13.63 19.03
N SER A 71 15.25 12.73 18.56
CA SER A 71 14.13 12.20 19.35
C SER A 71 14.65 11.35 20.51
N PRO A 72 14.08 11.46 21.73
CA PRO A 72 14.51 10.66 22.89
C PRO A 72 14.34 9.15 22.66
N ASP A 73 13.52 8.79 21.68
CA ASP A 73 13.13 7.41 21.42
C ASP A 73 14.05 6.68 20.43
N VAL A 74 15.10 7.33 19.95
CA VAL A 74 16.03 6.81 18.95
C VAL A 74 17.40 6.50 19.58
N ASP A 75 17.99 5.35 19.26
CA ASP A 75 19.29 4.95 19.79
C ASP A 75 20.44 5.76 19.16
N VAL A 76 20.49 5.77 17.83
CA VAL A 76 21.58 6.40 17.05
C VAL A 76 21.00 7.50 16.15
N PHE A 77 21.66 8.66 16.13
CA PHE A 77 21.24 9.80 15.33
C PHE A 77 22.40 10.28 14.46
N ILE A 78 22.24 10.20 13.14
CA ILE A 78 23.26 10.55 12.15
C ILE A 78 22.71 11.68 11.28
N LYS A 79 23.43 12.80 11.23
CA LYS A 79 23.11 13.90 10.32
C LYS A 79 23.78 13.63 8.97
N ALA A 80 22.99 13.63 7.90
CA ALA A 80 23.41 13.38 6.53
C ALA A 80 23.27 14.59 5.60
N ALA A 81 22.54 15.63 6.03
CA ALA A 81 22.40 16.87 5.26
C ALA A 81 23.76 17.47 4.86
N GLY A 82 23.99 17.65 3.55
CA GLY A 82 25.21 18.24 3.00
C GLY A 82 26.48 17.39 3.11
N ARG A 83 26.39 16.12 3.51
CA ARG A 83 27.53 15.19 3.61
C ARG A 83 27.59 14.26 2.39
N ASP A 84 28.78 13.72 2.12
CA ASP A 84 28.97 12.71 1.08
C ASP A 84 28.32 11.37 1.47
N LEU A 85 27.54 10.80 0.55
CA LEU A 85 26.74 9.59 0.78
C LEU A 85 27.60 8.38 1.17
N ARG A 86 28.82 8.27 0.64
CA ARG A 86 29.74 7.17 0.97
C ARG A 86 30.23 7.25 2.41
N THR A 87 30.47 8.46 2.92
CA THR A 87 30.87 8.66 4.31
C THR A 87 29.74 8.32 5.27
N VAL A 88 28.50 8.68 4.89
CA VAL A 88 27.28 8.35 5.64
C VAL A 88 27.03 6.84 5.66
N ALA A 89 27.19 6.15 4.52
CA ALA A 89 27.05 4.69 4.44
C ALA A 89 28.06 3.97 5.36
N LYS A 90 29.33 4.39 5.36
CA LYS A 90 30.35 3.85 6.27
C LYS A 90 30.00 4.05 7.74
N GLU A 91 29.49 5.23 8.11
CA GLU A 91 29.07 5.53 9.47
C GLU A 91 27.87 4.66 9.91
N LEU A 92 26.93 4.39 9.00
CA LEU A 92 25.79 3.52 9.25
C LEU A 92 26.22 2.07 9.55
N VAL A 93 27.12 1.52 8.73
CA VAL A 93 27.58 0.12 8.85
C VAL A 93 28.22 -0.17 10.21
N VAL A 94 28.91 0.80 10.82
CA VAL A 94 29.51 0.66 12.17
C VAL A 94 28.44 0.36 13.22
N HIS A 95 27.21 0.83 13.02
CA HIS A 95 26.13 0.64 13.97
C HIS A 95 25.28 -0.60 13.70
N TYR A 96 25.54 -1.35 12.62
CA TYR A 96 24.77 -2.54 12.30
C TYR A 96 25.07 -3.68 13.29
N PRO A 97 24.05 -4.48 13.65
CA PRO A 97 24.26 -5.66 14.47
C PRO A 97 25.15 -6.66 13.72
N ALA A 98 25.93 -7.44 14.46
CA ALA A 98 26.76 -8.49 13.88
C ALA A 98 25.87 -9.53 13.18
N PHE A 99 26.19 -9.80 11.91
CA PHE A 99 25.49 -10.79 11.10
C PHE A 99 26.48 -11.89 10.70
N ASP A 100 26.21 -13.13 11.11
CA ASP A 100 26.96 -14.30 10.66
C ASP A 100 26.23 -14.93 9.46
N PRO A 101 26.78 -14.83 8.23
CA PRO A 101 26.12 -15.36 7.03
C PRO A 101 26.03 -16.90 7.03
N THR A 102 26.76 -17.60 7.90
CA THR A 102 26.73 -19.07 7.99
C THR A 102 25.49 -19.60 8.75
N GLN A 103 24.85 -18.77 9.57
CA GLN A 103 23.65 -19.11 10.34
C GLN A 103 22.35 -18.61 9.68
N ALA A 104 22.33 -18.45 8.35
CA ALA A 104 21.21 -17.88 7.59
C ALA A 104 19.82 -18.57 7.78
N ARG A 105 19.78 -19.74 8.44
CA ARG A 105 18.53 -20.45 8.80
C ARG A 105 17.97 -20.04 10.16
N GLU A 106 18.76 -19.47 11.06
CA GLU A 106 18.30 -18.99 12.36
C GLU A 106 17.97 -17.49 12.27
N LYS A 107 16.83 -17.10 12.85
CA LYS A 107 16.40 -15.69 12.84
C LYS A 107 17.51 -14.85 13.52
N PRO A 108 18.01 -13.76 12.89
CA PRO A 108 19.06 -12.95 13.49
C PRO A 108 18.59 -12.46 14.86
N ALA A 109 19.42 -12.69 15.89
CA ALA A 109 19.06 -12.42 17.28
C ALA A 109 18.82 -10.93 17.57
N GLN A 110 19.42 -10.05 16.76
CA GLN A 110 19.23 -8.60 16.82
C GLN A 110 19.01 -8.05 15.42
N ARG A 111 18.07 -7.10 15.29
CA ARG A 111 17.76 -6.38 14.04
C ARG A 111 17.96 -4.89 14.24
N ALA A 112 18.16 -4.17 13.14
CA ALA A 112 18.21 -2.72 13.12
C ALA A 112 17.22 -2.13 12.12
N VAL A 113 16.75 -0.92 12.42
CA VAL A 113 15.85 -0.16 11.56
C VAL A 113 16.48 1.18 11.28
N ILE A 114 16.51 1.55 10.01
CA ILE A 114 16.98 2.87 9.57
C ILE A 114 15.75 3.70 9.24
N LEU A 115 15.54 4.76 9.99
CA LEU A 115 14.53 5.78 9.72
C LEU A 115 15.20 6.88 8.90
N ILE A 116 14.73 7.11 7.67
CA ILE A 116 15.16 8.24 6.84
C ILE A 116 14.05 9.28 6.88
N ASP A 117 14.35 10.45 7.42
CA ASP A 117 13.35 11.50 7.65
C ASP A 117 12.83 12.17 6.37
N SER A 118 13.66 12.37 5.35
CA SER A 118 13.27 12.94 4.07
C SER A 118 14.15 12.45 2.92
N LEU A 119 13.56 11.74 1.96
CA LEU A 119 14.21 11.34 0.72
C LEU A 119 14.26 12.46 -0.32
N ASN A 120 13.45 13.52 -0.20
CA ASN A 120 13.36 14.59 -1.18
C ASN A 120 14.71 15.29 -1.41
N ILE A 121 15.48 15.51 -0.33
CA ILE A 121 16.82 16.12 -0.41
C ILE A 121 17.78 15.22 -1.19
N LEU A 122 17.72 13.91 -0.95
CA LEU A 122 18.58 12.94 -1.63
C LEU A 122 18.16 12.76 -3.10
N ALA A 123 16.87 12.79 -3.38
CA ALA A 123 16.31 12.76 -4.73
C ALA A 123 16.67 14.01 -5.55
N SER A 124 16.75 15.19 -4.91
CA SER A 124 17.19 16.44 -5.57
C SER A 124 18.70 16.49 -5.79
N THR A 125 19.50 16.08 -4.80
CA THR A 125 20.96 16.23 -4.87
C THR A 125 21.64 15.10 -5.64
N ALA A 126 21.10 13.88 -5.53
CA ALA A 126 21.78 12.65 -5.91
C ALA A 126 20.84 11.66 -6.62
N ALA A 127 19.96 12.18 -7.50
CA ALA A 127 18.96 11.41 -8.25
C ALA A 127 19.50 10.09 -8.84
N SER A 128 20.65 10.14 -9.53
CA SER A 128 21.25 8.98 -10.21
C SER A 128 21.93 7.97 -9.28
N SER A 129 22.31 8.37 -8.07
CA SER A 129 22.98 7.49 -7.09
C SER A 129 22.10 7.04 -5.94
N LEU A 130 20.84 7.50 -5.90
CA LEU A 130 19.82 7.11 -4.92
C LEU A 130 19.66 5.60 -4.80
N SER A 131 19.46 4.90 -5.92
CA SER A 131 19.26 3.45 -5.94
C SER A 131 20.48 2.72 -5.38
N ARG A 132 21.68 3.11 -5.84
CA ARG A 132 22.95 2.57 -5.37
C ARG A 132 23.15 2.77 -3.87
N PHE A 133 22.84 3.97 -3.36
CA PHE A 133 22.95 4.27 -1.94
C PHE A 133 22.01 3.40 -1.10
N LEU A 134 20.74 3.28 -1.50
CA LEU A 134 19.76 2.42 -0.81
C LEU A 134 20.18 0.94 -0.83
N SER A 135 20.76 0.46 -1.92
CA SER A 135 21.31 -0.89 -2.00
C SER A 135 22.54 -1.10 -1.14
N GLU A 136 23.43 -0.10 -1.00
CA GLU A 136 24.65 -0.17 -0.18
C GLU A 136 24.33 -0.28 1.32
N ILE A 137 23.30 0.42 1.78
CA ILE A 137 22.89 0.40 3.19
C ILE A 137 22.01 -0.82 3.53
N LEU A 138 21.44 -1.50 2.54
CA LEU A 138 20.53 -2.61 2.75
C LEU A 138 21.31 -3.89 3.10
N THR A 139 20.93 -4.52 4.22
CA THR A 139 21.47 -5.82 4.64
C THR A 139 20.33 -6.72 5.13
N PRO A 140 20.48 -8.05 5.21
CA PRO A 140 19.42 -8.97 5.65
C PRO A 140 18.89 -8.70 7.08
N VAL A 141 19.63 -7.93 7.88
CA VAL A 141 19.32 -7.64 9.28
C VAL A 141 18.74 -6.24 9.47
N VAL A 142 18.77 -5.42 8.42
CA VAL A 142 18.36 -4.02 8.43
C VAL A 142 17.08 -3.84 7.62
N SER A 143 16.10 -3.15 8.19
CA SER A 143 14.92 -2.65 7.46
C SER A 143 14.99 -1.13 7.35
N ILE A 144 14.74 -0.61 6.16
CA ILE A 144 14.74 0.83 5.87
C ILE A 144 13.29 1.31 5.84
N ILE A 145 13.00 2.36 6.61
CA ILE A 145 11.75 3.10 6.57
C ILE A 145 12.09 4.51 6.16
N SER A 146 11.59 4.94 5.02
CA SER A 146 11.97 6.22 4.43
C SER A 146 10.75 7.05 4.09
N THR A 147 10.78 8.33 4.45
CA THR A 147 9.69 9.26 4.16
C THR A 147 9.97 10.04 2.88
N TYR A 148 8.94 10.19 2.05
CA TYR A 148 8.94 11.03 0.86
C TYR A 148 7.73 11.96 0.92
N HIS A 149 7.98 13.27 0.91
CA HIS A 149 6.94 14.28 0.94
C HIS A 149 6.44 14.52 -0.48
N THR A 150 5.16 14.21 -0.76
CA THR A 150 4.58 14.37 -2.11
C THR A 150 4.44 15.82 -2.55
N ASP A 151 4.32 16.72 -1.57
CA ASP A 151 4.02 18.14 -1.78
C ASP A 151 5.27 19.00 -1.93
N VAL A 152 6.46 18.41 -1.72
CA VAL A 152 7.73 19.12 -1.84
C VAL A 152 8.27 18.89 -3.25
N PRO A 153 8.30 19.92 -4.11
CA PRO A 153 8.82 19.78 -5.46
C PRO A 153 10.32 19.47 -5.41
N ILE A 154 10.76 18.62 -6.33
CA ILE A 154 12.16 18.24 -6.47
C ILE A 154 12.74 19.06 -7.61
N ILE A 155 13.82 19.78 -7.32
CA ILE A 155 14.62 20.44 -8.34
C ILE A 155 15.69 19.45 -8.77
N LEU A 156 15.58 18.99 -10.01
CA LEU A 156 16.57 18.06 -10.58
C LEU A 156 17.79 18.84 -11.08
N PRO A 157 19.01 18.29 -10.92
CA PRO A 157 20.21 18.93 -11.43
C PRO A 157 20.16 19.06 -12.96
N PRO A 158 20.85 20.06 -13.56
CA PRO A 158 20.95 20.18 -15.01
C PRO A 158 21.60 18.96 -15.69
N SER A 159 22.36 18.18 -14.93
CA SER A 159 22.98 16.93 -15.40
C SER A 159 22.01 15.74 -15.41
N PHE A 160 20.77 15.91 -14.95
CA PHE A 160 19.77 14.85 -14.96
C PHE A 160 19.29 14.61 -16.39
N ASN A 161 19.32 13.35 -16.81
CA ASN A 161 18.94 12.96 -18.15
C ASN A 161 17.41 12.88 -18.27
N GLU A 162 16.84 13.47 -19.32
CA GLU A 162 15.39 13.43 -19.60
C GLU A 162 14.86 12.01 -19.82
N TYR A 163 15.72 11.09 -20.27
CA TYR A 163 15.36 9.68 -20.43
C TYR A 163 15.46 8.87 -19.13
N GLU A 164 16.01 9.44 -18.05
CA GLU A 164 16.04 8.76 -16.76
C GLU A 164 14.67 8.91 -16.06
N PRO A 165 14.16 7.83 -15.44
CA PRO A 165 12.90 7.91 -14.72
C PRO A 165 13.04 8.86 -13.53
N HIS A 166 11.99 9.64 -13.29
CA HIS A 166 11.94 10.56 -12.16
C HIS A 166 12.25 9.81 -10.83
N PRO A 167 13.01 10.40 -9.88
CA PRO A 167 13.40 9.73 -8.64
C PRO A 167 12.24 9.14 -7.84
N PHE A 168 11.09 9.82 -7.84
CA PHE A 168 9.86 9.30 -7.23
C PHE A 168 9.40 7.97 -7.83
N THR A 169 9.47 7.83 -9.16
CA THR A 169 9.14 6.60 -9.88
C THR A 169 10.12 5.49 -9.51
N ILE A 170 11.42 5.80 -9.42
CA ILE A 170 12.45 4.87 -8.97
C ILE A 170 12.15 4.39 -7.54
N LEU A 171 11.83 5.31 -6.62
CA LEU A 171 11.51 4.97 -5.23
C LEU A 171 10.29 4.07 -5.12
N ASN A 172 9.22 4.37 -5.85
CA ASN A 172 8.04 3.51 -5.94
C ASN A 172 8.37 2.14 -6.52
N HIS A 173 9.30 2.08 -7.48
CA HIS A 173 9.71 0.81 -8.07
C HIS A 173 10.58 -0.02 -7.12
N LEU A 174 11.48 0.59 -6.35
CA LEU A 174 12.37 -0.10 -5.41
C LEU A 174 11.68 -0.51 -4.11
N ALA A 175 10.65 0.24 -3.68
CA ALA A 175 9.97 -0.03 -2.43
C ALA A 175 9.22 -1.37 -2.46
N THR A 176 9.41 -2.17 -1.41
CA THR A 176 8.67 -3.43 -1.21
C THR A 176 7.35 -3.21 -0.50
N ALA A 177 7.25 -2.14 0.29
CA ALA A 177 6.00 -1.67 0.88
C ALA A 177 5.87 -0.16 0.68
N ILE A 178 4.72 0.31 0.24
CA ILE A 178 4.40 1.72 0.09
C ILE A 178 3.22 2.04 1.02
N LEU A 179 3.38 3.04 1.87
CA LEU A 179 2.35 3.53 2.79
C LEU A 179 1.99 4.96 2.39
N ARG A 180 0.81 5.16 1.79
CA ARG A 180 0.31 6.49 1.48
C ARG A 180 -0.57 6.99 2.61
N LEU A 181 -0.26 8.18 3.11
CA LEU A 181 -0.93 8.73 4.27
C LEU A 181 -1.97 9.76 3.88
N SER A 182 -3.12 9.70 4.55
CA SER A 182 -4.18 10.69 4.44
C SER A 182 -4.83 10.92 5.80
N SER A 183 -5.40 12.10 6.01
CA SER A 183 -6.06 12.40 7.27
C SER A 183 -7.43 11.71 7.34
N LEU A 184 -7.74 11.07 8.46
CA LEU A 184 -9.04 10.40 8.65
C LEU A 184 -10.21 11.38 8.54
N SER A 185 -10.10 12.57 9.14
CA SER A 185 -11.17 13.57 9.10
C SER A 185 -11.46 14.04 7.67
N GLN A 186 -10.41 14.22 6.87
CA GLN A 186 -10.56 14.61 5.46
C GLN A 186 -11.19 13.49 4.63
N GLU A 187 -10.76 12.24 4.84
CA GLU A 187 -11.34 11.11 4.11
C GLU A 187 -12.82 10.88 4.49
N ILE A 188 -13.19 11.12 5.76
CA ILE A 188 -14.58 11.10 6.20
C ILE A 188 -15.40 12.17 5.46
N ASP A 189 -14.87 13.38 5.32
CA ASP A 189 -15.58 14.47 4.63
C ASP A 189 -15.68 14.23 3.12
N ARG A 190 -14.65 13.64 2.49
CA ARG A 190 -14.74 13.14 1.10
C ARG A 190 -15.83 12.07 0.98
N GLN A 191 -15.89 11.12 1.91
CA GLN A 191 -16.90 10.08 1.90
C GLN A 191 -18.31 10.65 2.12
N LYS A 192 -18.48 11.64 3.00
CA LYS A 192 -19.77 12.36 3.17
C LYS A 192 -20.19 13.05 1.87
N ALA A 193 -19.26 13.69 1.15
CA ALA A 193 -19.54 14.31 -0.13
C ALA A 193 -19.95 13.27 -1.19
N ARG A 194 -19.22 12.15 -1.30
CA ARG A 194 -19.57 11.02 -2.18
C ARG A 194 -20.95 10.44 -1.87
N ASN A 195 -21.25 10.20 -0.60
CA ASN A 195 -22.55 9.67 -0.16
C ASN A 195 -23.70 10.63 -0.49
N ARG A 196 -23.43 11.94 -0.58
CA ARG A 196 -24.40 12.98 -0.97
C ARG A 196 -24.35 13.33 -2.46
N ALA A 197 -23.48 12.68 -3.24
CA ALA A 197 -23.18 13.02 -4.64
C ALA A 197 -22.83 14.51 -4.85
N VAL A 198 -22.12 15.12 -3.89
CA VAL A 198 -21.60 16.50 -3.96
C VAL A 198 -20.12 16.47 -4.31
N GLN A 199 -19.60 17.56 -4.88
CA GLN A 199 -18.18 17.74 -5.12
C GLN A 199 -17.36 17.43 -3.86
N GLU A 200 -16.32 16.62 -4.02
CA GLU A 200 -15.42 16.29 -2.92
C GLU A 200 -14.65 17.54 -2.46
N PRO A 201 -14.57 17.78 -1.14
CA PRO A 201 -13.71 18.82 -0.63
C PRO A 201 -12.24 18.52 -0.97
N GLU A 202 -11.55 19.57 -1.40
CA GLU A 202 -10.11 19.58 -1.63
C GLU A 202 -9.44 20.40 -0.52
N TRP A 203 -8.20 20.06 -0.20
CA TRP A 203 -7.41 20.73 0.83
C TRP A 203 -6.01 21.07 0.32
N GLY A 204 -5.34 21.95 1.07
CA GLY A 204 -3.92 22.22 0.89
C GLY A 204 -3.61 22.80 -0.49
N LEU A 205 -2.62 22.22 -1.16
CA LEU A 205 -2.17 22.69 -2.48
C LEU A 205 -3.21 22.45 -3.58
N LYS A 206 -4.16 21.54 -3.39
CA LYS A 206 -5.18 21.22 -4.40
C LYS A 206 -6.31 22.25 -4.46
N GLU A 207 -6.46 23.10 -3.44
CA GLU A 207 -7.47 24.16 -3.49
C GLU A 207 -7.19 25.22 -4.57
N ASP A 208 -5.99 25.23 -5.18
CA ASP A 208 -5.52 26.22 -6.15
C ASP A 208 -5.75 27.68 -5.69
N ARG A 209 -5.73 27.89 -4.37
CA ARG A 209 -5.90 29.20 -3.73
C ARG A 209 -4.55 29.82 -3.44
N GLU A 210 -4.36 31.04 -3.91
CA GLU A 210 -3.19 31.84 -3.55
C GLU A 210 -3.20 32.18 -2.05
N GLY A 211 -2.08 31.93 -1.36
CA GLY A 211 -1.95 32.23 0.05
C GLY A 211 -0.86 31.43 0.75
N VAL A 212 -0.83 31.54 2.08
CA VAL A 212 0.05 30.75 2.94
C VAL A 212 -0.76 29.57 3.50
N ILE A 213 -0.24 28.36 3.32
CA ILE A 213 -0.84 27.16 3.91
C ILE A 213 -0.56 27.17 5.41
N ILE A 214 -1.63 27.15 6.21
CA ILE A 214 -1.55 27.06 7.66
C ILE A 214 -2.13 25.71 8.08
N GLY A 215 -1.33 24.92 8.79
CA GLY A 215 -1.77 23.65 9.33
C GLY A 215 -2.97 23.84 10.27
N LEU A 216 -4.11 23.26 9.91
CA LEU A 216 -5.28 23.23 10.76
C LEU A 216 -5.01 22.34 11.97
N LYS A 217 -5.10 22.88 13.19
CA LYS A 217 -5.18 22.03 14.38
C LYS A 217 -6.46 21.22 14.26
N SER A 218 -6.34 19.90 14.16
CA SER A 218 -7.49 19.01 14.03
C SER A 218 -8.49 19.26 15.18
N ARG A 219 -9.61 19.90 14.85
CA ARG A 219 -10.78 20.07 15.72
C ARG A 219 -11.66 18.83 15.75
N ALA A 220 -11.28 17.76 15.05
CA ALA A 220 -12.04 16.53 15.00
C ALA A 220 -12.20 15.93 16.41
N GLU A 221 -13.36 15.32 16.65
CA GLU A 221 -13.60 14.53 17.86
C GLU A 221 -12.56 13.41 17.96
N ASP A 222 -12.23 12.94 19.17
CA ASP A 222 -11.15 11.97 19.37
C ASP A 222 -11.35 10.64 18.59
N GLN A 223 -12.59 10.33 18.20
CA GLN A 223 -12.90 9.17 17.34
C GLN A 223 -12.51 9.38 15.87
N ASP A 224 -12.57 10.62 15.38
CA ASP A 224 -12.24 10.99 14.00
C ASP A 224 -10.76 11.43 13.86
N ARG A 225 -10.02 11.44 14.97
CA ARG A 225 -8.58 11.69 15.00
C ARG A 225 -7.81 10.41 14.68
N GLY A 226 -7.43 10.26 13.41
CA GLY A 226 -6.61 9.15 12.95
C GLY A 226 -5.89 9.46 11.65
N VAL A 227 -4.98 8.55 11.31
CA VAL A 227 -4.29 8.54 10.02
C VAL A 227 -4.82 7.37 9.21
N VAL A 228 -5.28 7.63 8.00
CA VAL A 228 -5.61 6.59 7.03
C VAL A 228 -4.33 6.21 6.29
N ILE A 229 -4.03 4.92 6.30
CA ILE A 229 -2.85 4.31 5.66
C ILE A 229 -3.36 3.45 4.51
N ASP A 230 -3.12 3.91 3.28
CA ASP A 230 -3.26 3.08 2.09
C ASP A 230 -1.95 2.33 1.87
N MET A 231 -1.98 1.02 2.15
CA MET A 231 -0.82 0.16 2.14
C MET A 231 -0.79 -0.66 0.86
N GLU A 232 0.28 -0.55 0.10
CA GLU A 232 0.63 -1.43 -1.00
C GLU A 232 1.83 -2.29 -0.59
N LEU A 233 1.63 -3.61 -0.40
CA LEU A 233 2.70 -4.55 -0.10
C LEU A 233 2.95 -5.48 -1.29
N ARG A 234 4.21 -5.58 -1.72
CA ARG A 234 4.63 -6.50 -2.78
C ARG A 234 4.99 -7.86 -2.19
N ARG A 235 4.29 -8.91 -2.64
CA ARG A 235 4.60 -10.30 -2.26
C ARG A 235 5.85 -10.78 -2.98
N LYS A 236 6.44 -11.86 -2.46
CA LYS A 236 7.55 -12.57 -3.12
C LYS A 236 7.21 -13.07 -4.54
N SER A 237 5.92 -13.27 -4.82
CA SER A 237 5.43 -13.64 -6.15
C SER A 237 5.33 -12.46 -7.13
N GLY A 238 5.71 -11.25 -6.72
CA GLY A 238 5.56 -10.02 -7.52
C GLY A 238 4.16 -9.39 -7.47
N ARG A 239 3.13 -10.12 -7.02
CA ARG A 239 1.76 -9.58 -6.87
C ARG A 239 1.71 -8.55 -5.74
N THR A 240 0.97 -7.47 -5.96
CA THR A 240 0.72 -6.42 -4.98
C THR A 240 -0.55 -6.72 -4.16
N VAL A 241 -0.51 -6.39 -2.88
CA VAL A 241 -1.68 -6.40 -1.98
C VAL A 241 -1.91 -4.96 -1.56
N ALA A 242 -3.07 -4.42 -1.91
CA ALA A 242 -3.49 -3.08 -1.53
C ALA A 242 -4.62 -3.17 -0.50
N GLU A 243 -4.46 -2.51 0.65
CA GLU A 243 -5.46 -2.47 1.72
C GLU A 243 -5.41 -1.13 2.45
N LYS A 244 -6.57 -0.64 2.88
CA LYS A 244 -6.69 0.64 3.60
C LYS A 244 -6.97 0.42 5.07
N PHE A 245 -6.16 1.05 5.92
CA PHE A 245 -6.23 0.94 7.36
C PHE A 245 -6.39 2.31 8.01
N ILE A 246 -6.92 2.32 9.23
CA ILE A 246 -6.96 3.49 10.10
C ILE A 246 -6.01 3.21 11.26
N LEU A 247 -5.07 4.13 11.49
CA LEU A 247 -4.21 4.17 12.65
C LEU A 247 -4.69 5.30 13.58
N GLN A 248 -5.20 4.92 14.75
CA GLN A 248 -5.54 5.84 15.82
C GLN A 248 -4.52 5.70 16.94
N ARG A 249 -3.72 6.74 17.15
CA ARG A 249 -2.77 6.79 18.27
C ARG A 249 -3.46 7.41 19.47
N HIS A 250 -3.57 6.63 20.54
CA HIS A 250 -4.14 7.08 21.80
C HIS A 250 -3.02 7.31 22.82
N MET A 251 -3.02 8.47 23.48
CA MET A 251 -2.20 8.68 24.67
C MET A 251 -2.87 8.01 25.86
N MET A 252 -2.28 6.94 26.41
CA MET A 252 -2.77 6.31 27.63
C MET A 252 -1.83 6.71 28.78
N ALA A 253 -2.37 7.32 29.83
CA ALA A 253 -1.63 7.73 31.04
C ALA A 253 -0.36 8.56 30.76
N GLY A 254 -0.42 9.50 29.81
CA GLY A 254 0.70 10.40 29.48
C GLY A 254 1.85 9.77 28.69
N LYS A 255 1.71 8.51 28.26
CA LYS A 255 2.63 7.83 27.34
C LYS A 255 1.90 7.44 26.06
N TRP A 256 2.59 7.56 24.93
CA TRP A 256 2.10 7.01 23.68
C TRP A 256 2.25 5.49 23.72
N GLY A 257 1.13 4.77 23.74
CA GLY A 257 1.10 3.32 23.55
C GLY A 257 1.11 2.96 22.07
N THR A 258 1.05 1.67 21.76
CA THR A 258 0.79 1.21 20.39
C THR A 258 -0.59 1.66 19.95
N GLY A 259 -0.67 2.28 18.78
CA GLY A 259 -1.92 2.72 18.18
C GLY A 259 -2.85 1.55 17.85
N ARG A 260 -4.16 1.83 17.88
CA ARG A 260 -5.20 0.91 17.42
C ARG A 260 -5.24 0.95 15.90
N ILE A 261 -5.28 -0.25 15.31
CA ILE A 261 -5.36 -0.44 13.85
C ILE A 261 -6.71 -1.09 13.55
N THR A 262 -7.46 -0.49 12.63
CA THR A 262 -8.71 -1.04 12.10
C THR A 262 -8.72 -0.95 10.58
N LEU A 263 -9.51 -1.77 9.89
CA LEU A 263 -9.71 -1.58 8.45
C LEU A 263 -10.55 -0.33 8.22
N LEU A 264 -10.36 0.32 7.07
CA LEU A 264 -11.18 1.46 6.68
C LEU A 264 -12.66 1.07 6.57
N THR A 265 -12.95 -0.12 6.04
CA THR A 265 -14.31 -0.66 5.89
C THR A 265 -15.03 -0.90 7.22
N ASP A 266 -14.29 -1.06 8.32
CA ASP A 266 -14.86 -1.27 9.65
C ASP A 266 -15.41 0.02 10.27
N HIS A 267 -15.06 1.18 9.70
CA HIS A 267 -15.48 2.47 10.21
C HIS A 267 -16.90 2.80 9.71
N ALA A 268 -17.76 3.28 10.61
CA ALA A 268 -19.19 3.47 10.35
C ALA A 268 -19.51 4.26 9.07
N MET A 269 -18.69 5.26 8.74
CA MET A 269 -18.86 6.09 7.53
C MET A 269 -18.50 5.39 6.20
N PHE A 270 -17.69 4.33 6.25
CA PHE A 270 -17.18 3.62 5.07
C PHE A 270 -17.71 2.20 4.93
N SER A 271 -18.42 1.70 5.95
CA SER A 271 -19.16 0.46 5.84
C SER A 271 -20.20 0.59 4.73
N ARG A 272 -20.30 -0.45 3.88
CA ARG A 272 -21.28 -0.45 2.80
C ARG A 272 -22.68 -0.56 3.41
N PRO A 273 -23.62 0.33 3.06
CA PRO A 273 -25.02 0.12 3.42
C PRO A 273 -25.50 -1.14 2.70
N GLY A 274 -25.62 -2.26 3.43
CA GLY A 274 -26.12 -3.53 2.89
C GLY A 274 -25.46 -4.82 3.41
N GLU A 275 -24.34 -4.77 4.15
CA GLU A 275 -23.73 -6.01 4.67
C GLU A 275 -24.31 -6.50 6.01
N ASP A 276 -24.91 -5.61 6.81
CA ASP A 276 -25.52 -5.98 8.11
C ASP A 276 -27.06 -6.09 8.06
N ASP A 277 -27.69 -5.76 6.93
CA ASP A 277 -29.16 -5.79 6.74
C ASP A 277 -29.60 -6.71 5.59
N ALA A 278 -28.74 -7.65 5.18
CA ALA A 278 -29.13 -8.75 4.28
C ALA A 278 -29.92 -9.84 5.03
N GLY A 279 -30.80 -9.43 5.93
CA GLY A 279 -31.89 -10.22 6.48
C GLY A 279 -33.14 -9.99 5.62
N GLU A 280 -33.43 -10.97 4.76
CA GLU A 280 -34.76 -11.26 4.20
C GLU A 280 -35.40 -10.35 3.15
N GLU A 281 -34.79 -9.26 2.69
CA GLU A 281 -35.34 -8.55 1.51
C GLU A 281 -34.27 -8.40 0.43
N GLU A 282 -34.36 -9.28 -0.58
CA GLU A 282 -33.76 -9.03 -1.89
C GLU A 282 -34.13 -7.59 -2.30
N PRO A 283 -33.18 -6.75 -2.73
CA PRO A 283 -33.54 -5.44 -3.24
C PRO A 283 -34.52 -5.66 -4.39
N GLU A 284 -35.76 -5.17 -4.25
CA GLU A 284 -36.76 -5.16 -5.31
C GLU A 284 -36.21 -4.34 -6.48
N SER A 285 -35.45 -5.02 -7.34
CA SER A 285 -35.00 -4.47 -8.60
C SER A 285 -36.27 -4.15 -9.39
N THR A 286 -36.53 -2.86 -9.60
CA THR A 286 -37.65 -2.33 -10.41
C THR A 286 -37.67 -2.86 -11.86
N PHE A 287 -36.66 -3.62 -12.25
CA PHE A 287 -36.61 -4.43 -13.46
C PHE A 287 -36.25 -5.86 -13.07
N SER A 288 -37.20 -6.78 -13.17
CA SER A 288 -36.93 -8.21 -13.16
C SER A 288 -36.28 -8.58 -14.49
N LEU A 289 -34.95 -8.71 -14.53
CA LEU A 289 -34.19 -9.20 -15.70
C LEU A 289 -34.35 -10.72 -15.94
N GLY A 290 -35.16 -11.40 -15.12
CA GLY A 290 -35.54 -12.78 -15.37
C GLY A 290 -36.51 -12.87 -16.56
N LEU A 291 -36.30 -13.87 -17.41
CA LEU A 291 -37.31 -14.25 -18.39
C LEU A 291 -38.59 -14.64 -17.64
N THR A 292 -39.69 -13.98 -17.96
CA THR A 292 -41.00 -14.40 -17.44
C THR A 292 -41.26 -15.85 -17.86
N GLU A 293 -42.03 -16.59 -17.06
CA GLU A 293 -42.30 -18.01 -17.32
C GLU A 293 -42.95 -18.25 -18.69
N LYS A 294 -43.66 -17.23 -19.22
CA LYS A 294 -44.16 -17.20 -20.58
C LYS A 294 -43.05 -17.11 -21.64
N GLN A 295 -42.09 -16.20 -21.46
CA GLN A 295 -40.93 -16.06 -22.36
C GLN A 295 -40.01 -17.30 -22.33
N ARG A 296 -39.91 -17.96 -21.17
CA ARG A 296 -39.17 -19.22 -21.05
C ARG A 296 -39.86 -20.34 -21.83
N ARG A 297 -41.17 -20.47 -21.69
CA ARG A 297 -41.98 -21.47 -22.41
C ARG A 297 -41.98 -21.23 -23.93
N ASP A 298 -42.02 -19.97 -24.35
CA ASP A 298 -41.94 -19.61 -25.76
C ASP A 298 -40.53 -19.90 -26.32
N ARG A 299 -39.46 -19.70 -25.55
CA ARG A 299 -38.09 -20.09 -25.95
C ARG A 299 -37.93 -21.60 -26.07
N GLU A 300 -38.51 -22.37 -25.15
CA GLU A 300 -38.45 -23.84 -25.16
C GLU A 300 -39.37 -24.46 -26.23
N GLY A 301 -40.41 -23.73 -26.68
CA GLY A 301 -41.33 -24.16 -27.74
C GLY A 301 -40.94 -23.77 -29.17
N ILE A 302 -39.84 -23.02 -29.36
CA ILE A 302 -39.32 -22.68 -30.69
C ILE A 302 -38.59 -23.91 -31.24
N VAL A 303 -39.25 -24.61 -32.15
CA VAL A 303 -38.65 -25.73 -32.90
C VAL A 303 -37.82 -25.15 -34.04
N LEU A 304 -36.51 -25.13 -33.87
CA LEU A 304 -35.57 -24.78 -34.93
C LEU A 304 -35.44 -25.97 -35.90
N PRO A 305 -35.49 -25.75 -37.22
CA PRO A 305 -35.17 -26.80 -38.19
C PRO A 305 -33.77 -27.37 -37.89
N TYR A 306 -33.64 -28.70 -37.82
CA TYR A 306 -32.42 -29.47 -37.55
C TYR A 306 -31.88 -29.49 -36.09
N PHE A 307 -32.60 -28.93 -35.12
CA PHE A 307 -32.18 -29.00 -33.71
C PHE A 307 -32.23 -30.44 -33.14
N ASP A 308 -33.24 -31.22 -33.54
CA ASP A 308 -33.38 -32.63 -33.13
C ASP A 308 -32.23 -33.52 -33.68
N ALA A 309 -31.64 -33.15 -34.82
CA ALA A 309 -30.51 -33.87 -35.41
C ALA A 309 -29.21 -33.67 -34.61
N GLN A 310 -29.13 -32.58 -33.82
CA GLN A 310 -27.98 -32.29 -32.98
C GLN A 310 -28.02 -33.07 -31.66
N THR A 311 -29.21 -33.42 -31.15
CA THR A 311 -29.37 -34.22 -29.94
C THR A 311 -29.10 -35.72 -30.13
N ASP A 312 -29.36 -36.27 -31.32
CA ASP A 312 -29.18 -37.71 -31.59
C ASP A 312 -27.73 -38.11 -31.92
N ILE A 313 -26.87 -37.17 -32.33
CA ILE A 313 -25.49 -37.45 -32.77
C ILE A 313 -24.44 -36.98 -31.75
N GLY A 314 -24.79 -36.13 -30.78
CA GLY A 314 -23.89 -35.74 -29.71
C GLY A 314 -24.67 -35.16 -28.55
N ALA A 315 -24.46 -35.71 -27.35
CA ALA A 315 -25.16 -35.33 -26.13
C ALA A 315 -24.94 -33.85 -25.78
N GLY A 316 -25.74 -32.94 -26.35
CA GLY A 316 -26.06 -31.59 -25.86
C GLY A 316 -24.92 -30.62 -25.57
N GLU A 317 -23.66 -30.98 -25.74
CA GLU A 317 -22.52 -30.09 -25.56
C GLU A 317 -22.24 -29.37 -26.87
N GLY A 318 -22.36 -28.05 -26.82
CA GLY A 318 -22.32 -27.14 -27.97
C GLY A 318 -21.19 -27.44 -28.96
N GLY A 319 -21.47 -27.12 -30.24
CA GLY A 319 -20.64 -27.43 -31.40
C GLY A 319 -19.13 -27.25 -31.14
N ARG A 320 -18.45 -28.37 -30.92
CA ARG A 320 -16.99 -28.44 -31.03
C ARG A 320 -16.65 -28.32 -32.50
N ILE A 321 -16.16 -27.14 -32.91
CA ILE A 321 -15.56 -26.95 -34.21
C ILE A 321 -14.22 -27.68 -34.18
N LEU A 322 -14.15 -28.83 -34.86
CA LEU A 322 -12.90 -29.53 -35.13
C LEU A 322 -12.29 -28.90 -36.37
N TYR A 323 -11.16 -28.21 -36.20
CA TYR A 323 -10.35 -27.73 -37.30
C TYR A 323 -9.52 -28.90 -37.84
N GLU A 324 -9.75 -29.27 -39.10
CA GLU A 324 -8.88 -30.19 -39.85
C GLU A 324 -7.93 -29.33 -40.69
N MET A 325 -6.63 -29.38 -40.37
CA MET A 325 -5.61 -28.66 -41.14
C MET A 325 -5.59 -29.15 -42.59
N GLY A 326 -5.86 -28.23 -43.51
CA GLY A 326 -5.72 -28.48 -44.94
C GLY A 326 -4.25 -28.57 -45.33
N ARG A 327 -3.93 -29.39 -46.33
CA ARG A 327 -2.55 -29.59 -46.82
C ARG A 327 -1.94 -28.34 -47.50
N GLU A 328 -2.73 -27.28 -47.66
CA GLU A 328 -2.34 -25.98 -48.23
C GLU A 328 -2.13 -24.91 -47.15
N ASP A 329 -2.30 -25.26 -45.86
CA ASP A 329 -2.13 -24.33 -44.74
C ASP A 329 -0.63 -24.24 -44.39
N ASP A 330 0.00 -23.16 -44.84
CA ASP A 330 1.41 -22.79 -44.65
C ASP A 330 1.64 -22.21 -43.25
N PHE A 331 1.53 -23.07 -42.24
CA PHE A 331 1.89 -22.76 -40.87
C PHE A 331 3.42 -22.59 -40.78
N ASP A 332 3.88 -21.37 -40.52
CA ASP A 332 5.31 -21.03 -40.41
C ASP A 332 5.80 -21.37 -38.99
N ASP A 333 6.54 -22.47 -38.84
CA ASP A 333 6.96 -23.04 -37.55
C ASP A 333 7.98 -22.15 -36.77
N GLU A 334 8.31 -20.94 -37.24
CA GLU A 334 9.31 -20.06 -36.61
C GLU A 334 8.76 -19.01 -35.61
N GLU A 335 7.45 -18.86 -35.41
CA GLU A 335 6.92 -17.74 -34.59
C GLU A 335 6.75 -18.04 -33.08
N ASP A 336 6.92 -19.29 -32.62
CA ASP A 336 6.56 -19.70 -31.24
C ASP A 336 7.75 -20.06 -30.31
N GLU A 337 8.90 -19.38 -30.44
CA GLU A 337 9.90 -19.33 -29.36
C GLU A 337 9.99 -17.92 -28.74
N ILE A 338 9.07 -17.58 -27.83
CA ILE A 338 9.29 -16.51 -26.81
C ILE A 338 8.71 -16.87 -25.45
#